data_AF-A0A7Y2KL09-F1
#
_entry.id   AF-A0A7Y2KL09-F1
#
_cell.length_a   1.000
_cell.length_b   1.000
_cell.length_c   1.000
_cell.angle_alpha   90.00
_cell.angle_beta   90.00
_cell.angle_gamma   90.00
#
_symmetry.space_group_name_H-M   'P 1'
#
loop_
_entity.id
_entity.type
_entity.pdbx_description
1 polymer ?
#
loop_
_entity_poly.entity_id
_entity_poly.type
_entity_poly.pdbx_seq_one_letter_code
_entity_poly.pdbx_strand_id
1 'polypeptide(L)'
;MVPLTTRDYSPAASIPLPPRFIEAFGLDDRSRIVWDDVNDFAWVGPDVRAGNDGSTIIAEVPSRIVQRVAALIVEHRITPTRRTE
;
A
#
# COMPACT_ATOMS: atom_id res chain seq x y z
N MET A 1 7.65 0.48 1.84
CA MET A 1 6.33 0.50 1.18
C MET A 1 5.44 -0.58 1.80
N VAL A 2 4.12 -0.49 1.64
CA VAL A 2 3.17 -1.53 2.06
C VAL A 2 2.30 -1.93 0.87
N PRO A 3 1.93 -3.21 0.70
CA PRO A 3 1.19 -3.66 -0.47
C PRO A 3 -0.30 -3.30 -0.40
N LEU A 4 -0.87 -3.11 -1.59
CA LEU A 4 -2.31 -3.04 -1.83
C LEU A 4 -2.76 -4.37 -2.41
N THR A 5 -3.86 -4.92 -1.91
CA THR A 5 -4.37 -6.22 -2.33
C THR A 5 -5.89 -6.25 -2.42
N THR A 6 -6.41 -7.15 -3.24
CA THR A 6 -7.84 -7.52 -3.31
C THR A 6 -8.13 -8.85 -2.62
N ARG A 7 -7.07 -9.54 -2.16
CA ARG A 7 -7.20 -10.79 -1.40
C ARG A 7 -7.77 -10.50 -0.03
N ASP A 8 -8.48 -11.50 0.50
CA ASP A 8 -9.07 -11.40 1.83
C ASP A 8 -7.97 -11.58 2.90
N TYR A 9 -7.30 -10.47 3.23
CA TYR A 9 -6.37 -10.39 4.35
C TYR A 9 -7.12 -10.14 5.65
N SER A 10 -6.56 -10.64 6.75
CA SER A 10 -7.10 -10.43 8.09
C SER A 10 -7.41 -8.94 8.33
N PRO A 11 -8.60 -8.59 8.85
CA PRO A 11 -8.92 -7.21 9.24
C PRO A 11 -7.96 -6.66 10.31
N ALA A 12 -7.32 -7.55 11.08
CA ALA A 12 -6.29 -7.16 12.04
C ALA A 12 -5.01 -6.68 11.36
N ALA A 13 -4.73 -7.06 10.12
CA ALA A 13 -3.48 -6.78 9.38
C ALA A 13 -3.70 -5.86 8.16
N SER A 14 -4.93 -5.38 7.96
CA SER A 14 -5.27 -4.60 6.77
C SER A 14 -6.23 -3.45 7.04
N ILE A 15 -6.16 -2.44 6.19
CA ILE A 15 -7.04 -1.26 6.22
C ILE A 15 -7.79 -1.18 4.89
N PRO A 16 -9.13 -1.18 4.90
CA PRO A 16 -9.90 -0.98 3.68
C PRO A 16 -9.72 0.44 3.15
N LEU A 17 -9.71 0.58 1.82
CA LEU A 17 -9.69 1.90 1.19
C LEU A 17 -11.08 2.56 1.24
N PRO A 18 -11.17 3.90 1.32
CA PRO A 18 -12.44 4.60 1.27
C PRO A 18 -13.16 4.34 -0.06
N PRO A 19 -14.49 4.13 -0.07
CA PRO A 19 -15.24 3.88 -1.30
C PRO A 19 -15.01 4.92 -2.40
N ARG A 20 -15.01 6.21 -2.05
CA ARG A 20 -14.73 7.31 -3.01
C ARG A 20 -13.35 7.22 -3.64
N PHE A 21 -12.35 6.70 -2.92
CA PHE A 21 -11.01 6.49 -3.45
C PHE A 21 -10.99 5.31 -4.41
N ILE A 22 -11.68 4.22 -4.06
CA ILE A 22 -11.84 3.04 -4.92
C ILE A 22 -12.50 3.45 -6.24
N GLU A 23 -13.61 4.17 -6.18
CA GLU A 23 -14.35 4.66 -7.36
C GLU A 23 -13.49 5.60 -8.22
N ALA A 24 -12.83 6.59 -7.62
CA ALA A 24 -12.05 7.60 -8.35
C ALA A 24 -10.89 7.00 -9.15
N PHE A 25 -10.31 5.89 -8.67
CA PHE A 25 -9.16 5.24 -9.28
C PHE A 25 -9.50 3.88 -9.92
N GLY A 26 -10.78 3.53 -10.03
CA GLY A 26 -11.24 2.29 -10.67
C GLY A 26 -10.70 1.02 -10.00
N LEU A 27 -10.50 1.06 -8.68
CA LEU A 27 -10.03 -0.10 -7.91
C LEU A 27 -11.18 -1.09 -7.65
N ASP A 28 -10.82 -2.32 -7.31
CA ASP A 28 -11.77 -3.33 -6.83
C ASP A 28 -12.29 -2.94 -5.43
N ASP A 29 -13.56 -3.22 -5.12
CA ASP A 29 -14.19 -2.85 -3.86
C ASP A 29 -13.58 -3.55 -2.63
N ARG A 30 -12.88 -4.67 -2.84
CA ARG A 30 -12.15 -5.39 -1.80
C ARG A 30 -10.75 -4.83 -1.53
N SER A 31 -10.36 -3.77 -2.25
CA SER A 31 -9.01 -3.19 -2.15
C SER A 31 -8.69 -2.72 -0.74
N ARG A 32 -7.56 -3.19 -0.24
CA ARG A 32 -7.06 -2.90 1.11
C ARG A 32 -5.55 -2.77 1.13
N ILE A 33 -5.06 -1.98 2.08
CA ILE A 33 -3.63 -1.84 2.38
C ILE A 33 -3.29 -2.87 3.47
N VAL A 34 -2.26 -3.69 3.24
CA VAL A 34 -1.73 -4.64 4.24
C VAL A 34 -0.59 -3.94 4.98
N TRP A 35 -0.82 -3.54 6.22
CA TRP A 35 0.08 -2.62 6.92
C TRP A 35 1.24 -3.32 7.64
N ASP A 36 1.14 -4.62 7.88
CA ASP A 36 2.14 -5.45 8.57
C ASP A 36 3.18 -6.08 7.61
N ASP A 37 2.96 -6.00 6.29
CA ASP A 37 3.93 -6.38 5.25
C ASP A 37 4.72 -5.14 4.76
N VAL A 38 5.60 -4.63 5.62
CA VAL A 38 6.45 -3.50 5.28
C VAL A 38 7.63 -4.01 4.46
N ASN A 39 7.75 -3.55 3.22
CA ASN A 39 8.83 -3.93 2.32
C ASN A 39 9.86 -2.79 2.16
N ASP A 40 11.14 -3.16 2.26
CA ASP A 40 12.30 -2.33 1.88
C ASP A 40 12.56 -2.54 0.38
N PHE A 41 12.41 -1.49 -0.42
CA PHE A 41 12.57 -1.52 -1.88
C PHE A 41 13.63 -0.52 -2.31
N ALA A 42 14.54 -0.96 -3.20
CA ALA A 42 15.40 -0.06 -3.93
C ALA A 42 14.60 0.62 -5.05
N TRP A 43 14.46 1.94 -4.99
CA TRP A 43 13.63 2.74 -5.93
C TRP A 43 14.08 2.69 -7.39
N VAL A 44 15.27 2.14 -7.67
CA VAL A 44 15.83 2.02 -9.02
C VAL A 44 15.94 0.53 -9.34
N GLY A 45 14.83 -0.08 -9.76
CA GLY A 45 14.76 -1.51 -10.04
C GLY A 45 13.55 -1.88 -10.91
N PRO A 46 13.48 -3.12 -11.41
CA PRO A 46 12.41 -3.61 -12.29
C PRO A 46 11.02 -3.65 -11.62
N ASP A 47 10.97 -3.50 -10.30
CA ASP A 47 9.76 -3.50 -9.48
C ASP A 47 8.87 -2.26 -9.63
N VAL A 48 9.45 -1.13 -10.10
CA VAL A 48 8.70 0.10 -10.33
C VAL A 48 8.60 0.35 -11.83
N ARG A 49 7.38 0.38 -12.35
CA ARG A 49 7.09 0.61 -13.76
C ARG A 49 6.45 1.97 -13.96
N ALA A 50 6.90 2.68 -14.99
CA ALA A 50 6.22 3.90 -15.42
C ALA A 50 4.85 3.56 -16.01
N GLY A 51 3.87 4.40 -15.71
CA GLY A 51 2.57 4.44 -16.37
C GLY A 51 2.67 5.06 -17.77
N ASN A 52 1.51 5.18 -18.42
CA ASN A 52 1.41 5.66 -19.79
C ASN A 52 1.85 7.13 -19.98
N ASP A 53 1.85 7.91 -18.90
CA ASP A 53 2.29 9.30 -18.84
C ASP A 53 3.75 9.46 -18.40
N GLY A 54 4.47 8.35 -18.20
CA GLY A 54 5.84 8.34 -17.67
C GLY A 54 5.93 8.46 -16.15
N SER A 55 4.81 8.68 -15.44
CA SER A 55 4.76 8.72 -13.97
C SER A 55 4.72 7.32 -13.38
N THR A 56 5.40 7.09 -12.26
CA THR A 56 5.29 5.85 -11.48
C THR A 56 4.17 5.92 -10.42
N ILE A 57 3.50 7.07 -10.32
CA ILE A 57 2.49 7.36 -9.31
C ILE A 57 1.10 7.23 -9.95
N ILE A 58 0.31 6.30 -9.44
CA ILE A 58 -1.07 6.07 -9.90
C ILE A 58 -2.07 6.99 -9.17
N ALA A 59 -1.86 7.19 -7.87
CA ALA A 59 -2.78 7.93 -7.00
C ALA A 59 -2.09 8.43 -5.74
N GLU A 60 -2.59 9.52 -5.17
CA GLU A 60 -2.21 9.98 -3.84
C GLU A 60 -3.25 9.52 -2.80
N VAL A 61 -2.82 8.67 -1.87
CA VAL A 61 -3.69 8.11 -0.83
C VAL A 61 -4.03 9.19 0.20
N PRO A 62 -5.28 9.27 0.72
CA PRO A 62 -5.65 10.23 1.75
C PRO A 62 -4.71 10.21 2.96
N SER A 63 -4.25 11.39 3.38
CA SER A 63 -3.25 11.56 4.46
C SER A 63 -3.62 10.84 5.76
N ARG A 64 -4.91 10.82 6.12
CA ARG A 64 -5.42 10.10 7.30
C ARG A 64 -5.11 8.59 7.27
N ILE A 65 -5.09 7.97 6.09
CA ILE A 65 -4.77 6.55 5.92
C ILE A 65 -3.27 6.35 6.09
N VAL A 66 -2.47 7.22 5.49
CA VAL A 66 -1.01 7.19 5.62
C VAL A 66 -0.60 7.31 7.09
N GLN A 67 -1.18 8.26 7.81
CA GLN A 67 -0.97 8.44 9.25
C GLN A 67 -1.38 7.21 10.05
N ARG A 68 -2.53 6.61 9.72
CA ARG A 68 -3.00 5.38 10.40
C ARG A 68 -2.07 4.20 10.17
N VAL A 69 -1.63 3.98 8.93
CA VAL A 69 -0.66 2.93 8.58
C VAL A 69 0.65 3.15 9.35
N ALA A 70 1.19 4.36 9.35
CA ALA A 70 2.42 4.68 10.06
C ALA A 70 2.30 4.44 11.57
N ALA A 71 1.17 4.83 12.18
CA ALA A 71 0.91 4.58 13.59
C ALA A 71 0.90 3.08 13.93
N LEU A 72 0.24 2.25 13.11
CA LEU A 72 0.20 0.79 13.32
C LEU A 72 1.58 0.14 13.19
N ILE A 73 2.36 0.54 12.18
CA ILE A 73 3.73 0.04 12.00
C ILE A 73 4.59 0.31 13.24
N VAL A 74 4.50 1.52 13.80
CA VAL A 74 5.25 1.92 14.99
C VAL A 74 4.74 1.19 16.24
N GLU A 75 3.42 1.15 16.44
CA GLU A 75 2.77 0.50 17.57
C GLU A 75 3.14 -0.98 17.66
N HIS A 76 3.10 -1.68 16.53
CA HIS A 76 3.38 -3.11 16.43
C HIS A 76 4.84 -3.45 16.18
N ARG A 77 5.72 -2.44 16.06
CA ARG A 77 7.17 -2.60 15.80
C ARG A 77 7.47 -3.51 14.61
N ILE A 78 6.72 -3.32 13.53
CA ILE A 78 6.86 -4.15 12.33
C ILE A 78 8.27 -3.97 11.75
N THR A 79 8.98 -5.08 11.56
CA THR A 79 10.31 -5.09 10.96
C THR A 79 10.18 -5.14 9.44
N PRO A 80 10.79 -4.20 8.69
CA PRO A 80 10.75 -4.25 7.24
C PRO A 80 11.38 -5.54 6.69
N THR A 81 10.68 -6.18 5.76
CA THR A 81 11.20 -7.29 4.97
C THR A 81 12.04 -6.73 3.83
N ARG A 82 13.30 -7.13 3.77
CA ARG A 82 14.16 -6.88 2.60
C ARG A 82 13.98 -8.04 1.63
N ARG A 83 13.40 -7.75 0.46
CA ARG A 83 13.36 -8.71 -0.66
C ARG A 83 14.60 -8.47 -1.51
N THR A 84 15.54 -9.41 -1.45
CA THR A 84 16.70 -9.44 -2.36
C THR A 84 16.27 -10.23 -3.60
N GLU A 85 16.47 -9.66 -4.78
CA GLU A 85 16.38 -10.37 -6.06
C GLU A 85 17.39 -11.52 -6.16
#